data_AF-A0A316SNP7-F1
#
_entry.id   AF-A0A316SNP7-F1
#
_cell.length_a   1.000
_cell.length_b   1.000
_cell.length_c   1.000
_cell.angle_alpha   90.00
_cell.angle_beta   90.00
_cell.angle_gamma   90.00
#
_symmetry.space_group_name_H-M   'P 1'
#
loop_
_entity.id
_entity.type
_entity.pdbx_description
1 polymer ?
#
loop_
_entity_poly.entity_id
_entity_poly.type
_entity_poly.pdbx_seq_one_letter_code
_entity_poly.pdbx_strand_id
1 'polypeptide(L)'
;LSLVIFIAATILAIFCPAFTPYYISAVLGTTVSLVIGATIAGFRNKESFVDGFNNYINEELAPAFAISLTLAMVSFGVSKAVQAIQNAAPKCFKAGTLVACLDQAGKETLKPIEEIEVGDKVLAYDEETGEQCYKEVVRLFRNKTQEWHHVFVNGEEIVCTAEHPFYVEGKGFVPARELKERDNLLLSDGSKVEIDSLRIEHVEIPETTYNFEVKDFHTYYVSHSNVLVHNKCGVYLYRDIIKKP
;
A
#
# COMPACT_ATOMS: atom_id res chain seq x y z
N LEU A 1 -15.18 -29.74 18.36
CA LEU A 1 -15.25 -28.32 17.98
C LEU A 1 -13.89 -27.79 17.49
N SER A 2 -12.78 -28.02 18.21
CA SER A 2 -11.44 -27.54 17.84
C SER A 2 -10.91 -28.06 16.49
N LEU A 3 -11.07 -29.36 16.20
CA LEU A 3 -10.59 -29.94 14.94
C LEU A 3 -11.27 -29.34 13.70
N VAL A 4 -12.57 -29.05 13.79
CA VAL A 4 -13.34 -28.44 12.69
C VAL A 4 -12.86 -27.00 12.43
N ILE A 5 -12.59 -26.23 13.49
CA ILE A 5 -12.06 -24.86 13.39
C ILE A 5 -10.66 -24.87 12.76
N PHE A 6 -9.80 -25.81 13.17
CA PHE A 6 -8.46 -25.96 12.61
C PHE A 6 -8.47 -26.31 11.12
N ILE A 7 -9.30 -27.28 10.72
CA ILE A 7 -9.46 -27.67 9.31
C ILE A 7 -9.99 -26.49 8.49
N ALA A 8 -11.03 -25.80 8.98
CA ALA A 8 -11.60 -24.64 8.29
C ALA A 8 -10.58 -23.50 8.12
N ALA A 9 -9.81 -23.19 9.16
CA ALA A 9 -8.77 -22.16 9.11
C ALA A 9 -7.62 -22.55 8.14
N THR A 10 -7.24 -23.83 8.11
CA THR A 10 -6.24 -24.35 7.17
C THR A 10 -6.72 -24.19 5.72
N ILE A 11 -7.98 -24.59 5.44
CA ILE A 11 -8.59 -24.44 4.12
C ILE A 11 -8.60 -22.96 3.73
N LEU A 12 -9.03 -22.07 4.62
CA LEU A 12 -9.02 -20.63 4.36
C LEU A 12 -7.61 -20.11 4.02
N ALA A 13 -6.58 -20.54 4.76
CA ALA A 13 -5.20 -20.14 4.50
C ALA A 13 -4.65 -20.64 3.15
N ILE A 14 -5.16 -21.77 2.64
CA ILE A 14 -4.81 -22.30 1.31
C ILE A 14 -5.49 -21.46 0.21
N PHE A 15 -6.78 -21.18 0.36
CA PHE A 15 -7.55 -20.45 -0.67
C PHE A 15 -7.40 -18.93 -0.59
N CYS A 16 -6.90 -18.39 0.52
CA CYS A 16 -6.63 -16.98 0.73
C CYS A 16 -5.15 -16.77 1.11
N PRO A 17 -4.23 -16.62 0.14
CA PRO A 17 -2.81 -16.39 0.39
C PRO A 17 -2.52 -15.18 1.29
N ALA A 18 -3.39 -14.17 1.25
CA ALA A 18 -3.27 -12.98 2.11
C ALA A 18 -3.52 -13.28 3.60
N PHE A 19 -4.23 -14.37 3.93
CA PHE A 19 -4.48 -14.79 5.31
C PHE A 19 -3.39 -15.72 5.85
N THR A 20 -2.65 -16.41 4.98
CA THR A 20 -1.58 -17.37 5.32
C THR A 20 -0.60 -16.88 6.39
N PRO A 21 -0.01 -15.66 6.33
CA PRO A 21 0.93 -15.23 7.35
C PRO A 21 0.28 -15.12 8.75
N TYR A 22 -0.95 -14.62 8.84
CA TYR A 22 -1.70 -14.53 10.10
C TYR A 22 -2.02 -15.90 10.68
N TYR A 23 -2.42 -16.84 9.81
CA TYR A 23 -2.66 -18.23 10.20
C TYR A 23 -1.40 -18.90 10.76
N ILE A 24 -0.26 -18.74 10.08
CA ILE A 24 1.04 -19.26 10.53
C ILE A 24 1.40 -18.68 11.90
N SER A 25 1.25 -17.36 12.08
CA SER A 25 1.49 -16.71 13.37
C SER A 25 0.59 -17.28 14.48
N ALA A 26 -0.67 -17.59 14.18
CA ALA A 26 -1.56 -18.20 15.15
C ALA A 26 -1.11 -19.61 15.56
N VAL A 27 -0.78 -20.46 14.59
CA VAL A 27 -0.29 -21.83 14.86
C VAL A 27 1.00 -21.80 15.68
N LEU A 28 1.95 -20.95 15.32
CA LEU A 28 3.22 -20.80 16.05
C LEU A 28 3.00 -20.27 17.46
N GLY A 29 2.17 -19.22 17.62
CA GLY A 29 1.85 -18.64 18.91
C GLY A 29 1.20 -19.64 19.85
N THR A 30 0.21 -20.39 19.36
CA THR A 30 -0.43 -21.48 20.12
C THR A 30 0.58 -22.56 20.49
N THR A 31 1.42 -23.01 19.56
CA THR A 31 2.41 -24.07 19.81
C THR A 31 3.38 -23.67 20.91
N VAL A 32 3.96 -22.46 20.84
CA VAL A 32 4.89 -21.94 21.85
C VAL A 32 4.21 -21.84 23.22
N SER A 33 3.01 -21.27 23.28
CA SER A 33 2.26 -21.13 24.52
C SER A 33 1.93 -22.48 25.16
N LEU A 34 1.51 -23.45 24.36
CA LEU A 34 1.17 -24.80 24.83
C LEU A 34 2.40 -25.58 25.32
N VAL A 35 3.52 -25.52 24.61
CA VAL A 35 4.75 -26.22 25.04
C VAL A 35 5.24 -25.67 26.38
N ILE A 36 5.21 -24.35 26.57
CA ILE A 36 5.60 -23.73 27.84
C ILE A 36 4.65 -24.17 28.95
N GLY A 37 3.34 -24.04 28.74
CA GLY A 37 2.33 -24.40 29.73
C GLY A 37 2.38 -25.89 30.10
N ALA A 38 2.52 -26.77 29.11
CA ALA A 38 2.60 -28.21 29.31
C ALA A 38 3.88 -28.63 30.02
N THR A 39 5.01 -27.97 29.75
CA THR A 39 6.27 -28.21 30.47
C THR A 39 6.11 -27.86 31.96
N ILE A 40 5.50 -26.71 32.27
CA ILE A 40 5.21 -26.30 33.64
C ILE A 40 4.25 -27.29 34.32
N ALA A 41 3.19 -27.70 33.63
CA ALA A 41 2.21 -28.67 34.13
C ALA A 41 2.85 -30.03 34.42
N GLY A 42 3.74 -30.50 33.53
CA GLY A 42 4.52 -31.72 33.71
C GLY A 42 5.38 -31.67 34.96
N PHE A 43 6.15 -30.59 35.18
CA PHE A 43 6.96 -30.45 36.39
C PHE A 43 6.14 -30.30 37.68
N ARG A 44 4.89 -29.81 37.59
CA ARG A 44 3.97 -29.72 38.73
C ARG A 44 3.25 -31.03 39.06
N ASN A 45 3.16 -31.96 38.11
CA ASN A 45 2.53 -33.25 38.33
C ASN A 45 3.42 -34.12 39.23
N LYS A 46 2.83 -34.62 40.33
CA LYS A 46 3.52 -35.44 41.34
C LYS A 46 3.71 -36.90 40.91
N GLU A 47 2.91 -37.39 39.97
CA GLU A 47 2.97 -38.79 39.51
C GLU A 47 3.93 -38.95 38.34
N SER A 48 3.72 -38.18 37.26
CA SER A 48 4.47 -38.31 36.01
C SER A 48 4.47 -37.00 35.25
N PHE A 49 5.67 -36.60 34.79
CA PHE A 49 5.84 -35.43 33.93
C PHE A 49 5.00 -35.56 32.65
N VAL A 50 5.04 -36.73 32.01
CA VAL A 50 4.39 -36.98 30.71
C VAL A 50 2.88 -36.86 30.84
N ASP A 51 2.30 -37.33 31.95
CA ASP A 51 0.86 -37.27 32.17
C ASP A 51 0.41 -35.82 32.42
N GLY A 52 1.17 -35.06 33.21
CA GLY A 52 0.91 -33.63 33.42
C GLY A 52 1.00 -32.83 32.12
N PHE A 53 2.00 -33.13 31.29
CA PHE A 53 2.19 -32.52 29.98
C PHE A 53 1.03 -32.83 29.05
N ASN A 54 0.69 -34.11 28.85
CA ASN A 54 -0.34 -34.54 27.91
C ASN A 54 -1.74 -34.05 28.32
N ASN A 55 -2.06 -34.09 29.61
CA ASN A 55 -3.34 -33.60 30.12
C ASN A 55 -3.51 -32.11 29.84
N TYR A 56 -2.47 -31.30 30.10
CA TYR A 56 -2.49 -29.88 29.80
C TYR A 56 -2.71 -29.59 28.31
N ILE A 57 -1.97 -30.28 27.43
CA ILE A 57 -2.15 -30.11 25.98
C ILE A 57 -3.59 -30.45 25.57
N ASN A 58 -4.14 -31.56 26.05
CA ASN A 58 -5.48 -31.99 25.69
C ASN A 58 -6.57 -31.01 26.15
N GLU A 59 -6.38 -30.38 27.32
CA GLU A 59 -7.32 -29.40 27.87
C GLU A 59 -7.18 -28.03 27.20
N GLU A 60 -5.96 -27.55 26.96
CA GLU A 60 -5.69 -26.16 26.57
C GLU A 60 -5.50 -25.96 25.06
N LEU A 61 -5.28 -27.01 24.27
CA LEU A 61 -5.06 -26.88 22.82
C LEU A 61 -6.24 -26.19 22.12
N ALA A 62 -7.46 -26.62 22.43
CA ALA A 62 -8.66 -26.07 21.84
C ALA A 62 -8.88 -24.57 22.15
N PRO A 63 -8.92 -24.13 23.42
CA PRO A 63 -9.10 -22.72 23.75
C PRO A 63 -7.92 -21.85 23.30
N ALA A 64 -6.67 -22.31 23.47
CA ALA A 64 -5.48 -21.55 23.06
C ALA A 64 -5.44 -21.31 21.55
N PHE A 65 -5.80 -22.33 20.74
CA PHE A 65 -5.89 -22.17 19.30
C PHE A 65 -7.05 -21.25 18.89
N ALA A 66 -8.21 -21.36 19.53
CA ALA A 66 -9.36 -20.52 19.23
C ALA A 66 -9.07 -19.03 19.50
N ILE A 67 -8.40 -18.70 20.61
CA ILE A 67 -7.99 -17.32 20.93
C ILE A 67 -7.01 -16.80 19.87
N SER A 68 -5.97 -17.57 19.57
CA SER A 68 -4.95 -17.16 18.61
C SER A 68 -5.51 -16.96 17.20
N LEU A 69 -6.39 -17.87 16.76
CA LEU A 69 -7.08 -17.76 15.48
C LEU A 69 -8.02 -16.54 15.45
N THR A 70 -8.75 -16.27 16.54
CA THR A 70 -9.62 -15.08 16.65
C THR A 70 -8.81 -13.81 16.46
N LEU A 71 -7.66 -13.70 17.13
CA LEU A 71 -6.74 -12.56 16.96
C LEU A 71 -6.23 -12.46 15.51
N ALA A 72 -5.82 -13.58 14.91
CA ALA A 72 -5.38 -13.60 13.51
C ALA A 72 -6.47 -13.14 12.54
N MET A 73 -7.72 -13.56 12.73
CA MET A 73 -8.85 -13.13 11.91
C MET A 73 -9.16 -11.64 12.09
N VAL A 74 -9.11 -11.13 13.32
CA VAL A 74 -9.28 -9.70 13.59
C VAL A 74 -8.15 -8.89 12.93
N SER A 75 -6.89 -9.30 13.10
CA SER A 75 -5.73 -8.64 12.48
C SER A 75 -5.83 -8.65 10.95
N PHE A 76 -6.26 -9.77 10.35
CA PHE A 76 -6.49 -9.85 8.91
C PHE A 76 -7.61 -8.92 8.45
N GLY A 77 -8.74 -8.90 9.17
CA GLY A 77 -9.86 -8.00 8.88
C GLY A 77 -9.47 -6.52 8.97
N VAL A 78 -8.74 -6.13 10.01
CA VAL A 78 -8.19 -4.77 10.18
C VAL A 78 -7.22 -4.45 9.04
N SER A 79 -6.32 -5.36 8.68
CA SER A 79 -5.39 -5.15 7.56
C SER A 79 -6.13 -4.91 6.23
N LYS A 80 -7.20 -5.68 5.96
CA LYS A 80 -8.02 -5.47 4.76
C LYS A 80 -8.79 -4.15 4.78
N ALA A 81 -9.29 -3.74 5.95
CA ALA A 81 -9.94 -2.44 6.10
C ALA A 81 -8.95 -1.28 5.87
N VAL A 82 -7.75 -1.36 6.45
CA VAL A 82 -6.68 -0.37 6.24
C VAL A 82 -6.30 -0.30 4.75
N GLN A 83 -6.10 -1.45 4.11
CA GLN A 83 -5.79 -1.51 2.68
C GLN A 83 -6.91 -0.90 1.81
N ALA A 84 -8.18 -1.13 2.17
CA ALA A 84 -9.32 -0.53 1.47
C ALA A 84 -9.34 0.99 1.63
N ILE A 85 -9.07 1.51 2.85
CA ILE A 85 -8.99 2.94 3.13
C ILE A 85 -7.83 3.58 2.34
N GLN A 86 -6.63 2.98 2.37
CA GLN A 86 -5.47 3.44 1.61
C GLN A 86 -5.72 3.47 0.10
N ASN A 87 -6.45 2.47 -0.42
CA ASN A 87 -6.82 2.43 -1.84
C ASN A 87 -7.89 3.47 -2.21
N ALA A 88 -8.73 3.89 -1.26
CA ALA A 88 -9.76 4.91 -1.46
C ALA A 88 -9.24 6.34 -1.24
N ALA A 89 -8.14 6.49 -0.51
CA ALA A 89 -7.51 7.77 -0.26
C ALA A 89 -7.02 8.42 -1.57
N PRO A 90 -7.08 9.76 -1.67
CA PRO A 90 -6.63 10.46 -2.85
C PRO A 90 -5.13 10.26 -3.04
N LYS A 91 -4.73 9.97 -4.28
CA LYS A 91 -3.34 9.91 -4.72
C LYS A 91 -3.14 11.03 -5.72
N CYS A 92 -2.82 12.21 -5.21
CA CYS A 92 -2.87 13.44 -6.00
C CYS A 92 -1.70 14.38 -5.64
N PHE A 93 -1.51 15.39 -6.47
CA PHE A 93 -0.52 16.44 -6.31
C PHE A 93 -1.15 17.82 -6.13
N LYS A 94 -0.36 18.76 -5.61
CA LYS A 94 -0.69 20.18 -5.56
C LYS A 94 -0.52 20.82 -6.95
N ALA A 95 -1.26 21.90 -7.21
CA ALA A 95 -1.08 22.73 -8.40
C ALA A 95 0.39 23.18 -8.53
N GLY A 96 0.87 23.35 -9.77
CA GLY A 96 2.25 23.68 -10.10
C GLY A 96 3.17 22.46 -10.22
N THR A 97 2.73 21.26 -9.83
CA THR A 97 3.52 20.03 -10.01
C THR A 97 3.71 19.78 -11.50
N LEU A 98 4.96 19.78 -11.96
CA LEU A 98 5.29 19.58 -13.37
C LEU A 98 5.18 18.10 -13.74
N VAL A 99 4.70 17.83 -14.95
CA VAL A 99 4.53 16.49 -15.53
C VAL A 99 5.29 16.43 -16.85
N ALA A 100 6.07 15.36 -17.04
CA ALA A 100 6.77 15.12 -18.31
C ALA A 100 5.78 14.69 -19.40
N CYS A 101 5.67 15.50 -20.46
CA CYS A 101 4.73 15.30 -21.55
C CYS A 101 5.29 15.75 -22.90
N LEU A 102 4.50 15.57 -23.95
CA LEU A 102 4.75 16.15 -25.27
C LEU A 102 3.90 17.39 -25.47
N ASP A 103 4.47 18.41 -26.12
CA ASP A 103 3.71 19.53 -26.64
C ASP A 103 2.93 19.14 -27.92
N GLN A 104 2.15 20.08 -28.47
CA GLN A 104 1.37 19.87 -29.69
C GLN A 104 2.23 19.55 -30.92
N ALA A 105 3.51 19.92 -30.93
CA ALA A 105 4.47 19.62 -31.98
C ALA A 105 5.18 18.27 -31.77
N GLY A 106 4.89 17.56 -30.67
CA GLY A 106 5.51 16.29 -30.34
C GLY A 106 6.89 16.43 -29.68
N LYS A 107 7.23 17.61 -29.16
CA LYS A 107 8.48 17.85 -28.44
C LYS A 107 8.29 17.64 -26.93
N GLU A 108 9.29 17.05 -26.28
CA GLU A 108 9.33 16.90 -24.83
C GLU A 108 9.24 18.25 -24.12
N THR A 109 8.37 18.32 -23.13
CA THR A 109 8.13 19.51 -22.31
C THR A 109 7.65 19.11 -20.91
N LEU A 110 7.59 20.08 -20.03
CA LEU A 110 6.99 19.97 -18.71
C LEU A 110 5.73 20.82 -18.66
N LYS A 111 4.62 20.23 -18.25
CA LYS A 111 3.34 20.95 -18.07
C LYS A 111 2.88 20.87 -16.61
N PRO A 112 2.39 21.97 -16.00
CA PRO A 112 1.75 21.91 -14.70
C PRO A 112 0.57 20.93 -14.70
N ILE A 113 0.42 20.14 -13.64
CA ILE A 113 -0.57 19.06 -13.54
C ILE A 113 -2.02 19.57 -13.66
N GLU A 114 -2.28 20.81 -13.26
CA GLU A 114 -3.59 21.45 -13.40
C GLU A 114 -3.97 21.76 -14.85
N GLU A 115 -2.97 21.89 -15.73
CA GLU A 115 -3.12 22.17 -17.16
C GLU A 115 -3.10 20.90 -18.03
N ILE A 116 -2.90 19.71 -17.43
CA ILE A 116 -2.99 18.43 -18.14
C ILE A 116 -4.45 18.16 -18.55
N GLU A 117 -4.64 17.85 -19.83
CA GLU A 117 -5.92 17.58 -20.46
C GLU A 117 -6.04 16.13 -20.97
N VAL A 118 -7.27 15.65 -21.16
CA VAL A 118 -7.50 14.34 -21.80
C VAL A 118 -6.97 14.39 -23.23
N GLY A 119 -6.16 13.41 -23.60
CA GLY A 119 -5.48 13.34 -24.90
C GLY A 119 -4.04 13.85 -24.88
N ASP A 120 -3.61 14.56 -23.83
CA ASP A 120 -2.19 14.87 -23.65
C ASP A 120 -1.37 13.58 -23.55
N LYS A 121 -0.17 13.59 -24.13
CA LYS A 121 0.75 12.45 -24.07
C LYS A 121 1.79 12.67 -22.97
N VAL A 122 1.74 11.85 -21.94
CA VAL A 122 2.69 11.89 -20.81
C VAL A 122 3.68 10.74 -20.90
N LEU A 123 4.91 10.97 -20.45
CA LEU A 123 5.89 9.89 -20.32
C LEU A 123 5.41 8.93 -19.22
N ALA A 124 5.35 7.64 -19.55
CA ALA A 124 4.87 6.59 -18.67
C ALA A 124 5.80 5.39 -18.71
N TYR A 125 5.79 4.60 -17.65
CA TYR A 125 6.63 3.42 -17.43
C TYR A 125 5.77 2.17 -17.19
N ASP A 126 6.08 1.10 -17.90
CA ASP A 126 5.46 -0.19 -17.71
C ASP A 126 6.13 -0.94 -16.56
N GLU A 127 5.36 -1.25 -15.52
CA GLU A 127 5.85 -2.01 -14.36
C GLU A 127 6.17 -3.47 -14.69
N GLU A 128 5.53 -4.04 -15.73
CA GLU A 128 5.72 -5.44 -16.11
C GLU A 128 6.95 -5.64 -17.00
N THR A 129 7.15 -4.73 -17.97
CA THR A 129 8.20 -4.87 -19.00
C THR A 129 9.41 -3.97 -18.75
N GLY A 130 9.26 -2.90 -17.97
CA GLY A 130 10.28 -1.87 -17.78
C GLY A 130 10.40 -0.87 -18.94
N GLU A 131 9.51 -0.94 -19.92
CA GLU A 131 9.52 -0.03 -21.06
C GLU A 131 8.98 1.36 -20.69
N GLN A 132 9.57 2.40 -21.28
CA GLN A 132 9.05 3.76 -21.19
C GLN A 132 8.45 4.18 -22.53
N CYS A 133 7.25 4.78 -22.49
CA CYS A 133 6.66 5.37 -23.68
C CYS A 133 5.68 6.49 -23.35
N TYR A 134 5.38 7.29 -24.37
CA TYR A 134 4.39 8.35 -24.28
C TYR A 134 2.98 7.78 -24.44
N LYS A 135 2.16 7.90 -23.41
CA LYS A 135 0.79 7.40 -23.35
C LYS A 135 -0.21 8.54 -23.17
N GLU A 136 -1.39 8.37 -23.73
CA GLU A 136 -2.47 9.35 -23.64
C GLU A 136 -3.06 9.39 -22.24
N VAL A 137 -3.36 10.60 -21.77
CA VAL A 137 -4.20 10.81 -20.59
C VAL A 137 -5.65 10.53 -20.97
N VAL A 138 -6.31 9.61 -20.26
CA VAL A 138 -7.69 9.18 -20.57
C VAL A 138 -8.73 9.75 -19.61
N ARG A 139 -8.31 10.21 -18.43
CA ARG A 139 -9.21 10.75 -17.42
C ARG A 139 -8.50 11.72 -16.49
N LEU A 140 -9.22 12.74 -16.03
CA LEU A 140 -8.74 13.67 -15.02
C LEU A 140 -9.48 13.47 -13.70
N PHE A 141 -8.77 13.65 -12.59
CA PHE A 141 -9.32 13.64 -11.24
C PHE A 141 -8.99 14.95 -10.54
N ARG A 142 -9.99 15.49 -9.84
CA ARG A 142 -9.86 16.67 -8.99
C ARG A 142 -10.56 16.36 -7.67
N ASN A 143 -9.83 16.48 -6.56
CA ASN A 143 -10.36 16.26 -5.21
C ASN A 143 -9.93 17.44 -4.32
N LYS A 144 -10.08 17.28 -3.01
CA LYS A 144 -9.55 18.23 -2.03
C LYS A 144 -8.78 17.50 -0.92
N THR A 145 -7.76 18.15 -0.36
CA THR A 145 -7.01 17.66 0.81
C THR A 145 -6.76 18.81 1.79
N GLN A 146 -6.61 18.47 3.06
CA GLN A 146 -6.12 19.38 4.11
C GLN A 146 -4.73 19.00 4.60
N GLU A 147 -4.16 17.92 4.08
CA GLU A 147 -2.84 17.40 4.46
C GLU A 147 -1.98 17.28 3.20
N TRP A 148 -0.78 17.86 3.28
CA TRP A 148 0.23 17.84 2.24
C TRP A 148 1.53 17.24 2.75
N HIS A 149 2.14 16.41 1.91
CA HIS A 149 3.46 15.83 2.09
C HIS A 149 4.40 16.48 1.08
N HIS A 150 5.42 17.14 1.59
CA HIS A 150 6.47 17.79 0.81
C HIS A 150 7.68 16.86 0.76
N VAL A 151 8.08 16.51 -0.45
CA VAL A 151 9.25 15.68 -0.74
C VAL A 151 10.28 16.56 -1.43
N PHE A 152 11.41 16.77 -0.77
CA PHE A 152 12.50 17.57 -1.31
C PHE A 152 13.57 16.67 -1.93
N VAL A 153 13.88 16.90 -3.21
CA VAL A 153 14.85 16.13 -3.98
C VAL A 153 15.63 17.06 -4.89
N ASN A 154 16.97 17.02 -4.85
CA ASN A 154 17.83 17.79 -5.75
C ASN A 154 17.51 19.30 -5.78
N GLY A 155 17.10 19.86 -4.64
CA GLY A 155 16.67 21.26 -4.53
C GLY A 155 15.29 21.58 -5.12
N GLU A 156 14.55 20.58 -5.61
CA GLU A 156 13.15 20.67 -6.02
C GLU A 156 12.22 20.26 -4.88
N GLU A 157 10.98 20.75 -4.94
CA GLU A 157 9.91 20.38 -4.00
C GLU A 157 8.76 19.72 -4.78
N ILE A 158 8.36 18.53 -4.34
CA ILE A 158 7.19 17.81 -4.84
C ILE A 158 6.15 17.75 -3.72
N VAL A 159 4.97 18.35 -3.95
CA VAL A 159 3.91 18.43 -2.94
C VAL A 159 2.74 17.52 -3.31
N CYS A 160 2.47 16.53 -2.47
CA CYS A 160 1.54 15.45 -2.75
C CYS A 160 0.70 15.03 -1.55
N THR A 161 -0.33 14.23 -1.78
CA THR A 161 -1.13 13.58 -0.72
C THR A 161 -0.37 12.43 -0.08
N ALA A 162 -0.68 12.11 1.18
CA ALA A 162 -0.03 11.07 1.99
C ALA A 162 0.14 9.69 1.32
N GLU A 163 -0.83 9.29 0.48
CA GLU A 163 -0.86 7.97 -0.16
C GLU A 163 -0.30 7.98 -1.59
N HIS A 164 0.26 9.10 -2.06
CA HIS A 164 0.80 9.16 -3.42
C HIS A 164 2.07 8.28 -3.50
N PRO A 165 2.10 7.28 -4.39
CA PRO A 165 3.20 6.32 -4.44
C PRO A 165 4.37 6.81 -5.30
N PHE A 166 5.57 6.76 -4.73
CA PHE A 166 6.84 7.02 -5.40
C PHE A 166 7.62 5.72 -5.58
N TYR A 167 8.30 5.55 -6.71
CA TYR A 167 9.13 4.37 -6.90
C TYR A 167 10.47 4.53 -6.18
N VAL A 168 10.70 3.71 -5.15
CA VAL A 168 11.94 3.68 -4.36
C VAL A 168 12.77 2.46 -4.76
N GLU A 169 14.05 2.67 -5.05
CA GLU A 169 15.00 1.62 -5.40
C GLU A 169 15.02 0.51 -4.32
N GLY A 170 14.85 -0.74 -4.76
CA GLY A 170 14.84 -1.91 -3.87
C GLY A 170 13.56 -2.10 -3.04
N LYS A 171 12.60 -1.16 -3.09
CA LYS A 171 11.32 -1.25 -2.37
C LYS A 171 10.09 -1.22 -3.28
N GLY A 172 10.22 -0.71 -4.51
CA GLY A 172 9.09 -0.49 -5.41
C GLY A 172 8.28 0.74 -5.02
N PHE A 173 6.97 0.74 -5.29
CA PHE A 173 6.10 1.86 -4.99
C PHE A 173 5.81 2.00 -3.49
N VAL A 174 6.31 3.09 -2.89
CA VAL A 174 6.15 3.43 -1.47
C VAL A 174 5.25 4.68 -1.36
N PRO A 175 4.21 4.67 -0.51
CA PRO A 175 3.40 5.86 -0.25
C PRO A 175 4.22 7.03 0.31
N ALA A 176 3.87 8.27 -0.05
CA ALA A 176 4.58 9.47 0.38
C ALA A 176 4.80 9.54 1.91
N ARG A 177 3.80 9.17 2.72
CA ARG A 177 3.92 9.17 4.19
C ARG A 177 4.91 8.14 4.75
N GLU A 178 5.28 7.13 3.96
CA GLU A 178 6.17 6.04 4.35
C GLU A 178 7.59 6.21 3.79
N LEU A 179 7.80 7.25 2.96
CA LEU A 179 9.11 7.66 2.50
C LEU A 179 9.99 8.05 3.68
N LYS A 180 11.30 7.86 3.49
CA LYS A 180 12.32 8.26 4.45
C LYS A 180 13.36 9.12 3.77
N GLU A 181 13.95 10.04 4.52
CA GLU A 181 15.17 10.71 4.07
C GLU A 181 16.20 9.66 3.68
N ARG A 182 17.00 9.94 2.64
CA ARG A 182 17.96 9.02 2.05
C ARG A 182 17.37 7.84 1.27
N ASP A 183 16.05 7.73 1.14
CA ASP A 183 15.48 6.85 0.11
C ASP A 183 15.86 7.36 -1.28
N ASN A 184 16.12 6.43 -2.20
CA ASN A 184 16.52 6.74 -3.57
C ASN A 184 15.33 6.55 -4.50
N LEU A 185 14.85 7.65 -5.10
CA LEU A 185 13.76 7.66 -6.06
C LEU A 185 14.27 7.42 -7.47
N LEU A 186 13.54 6.64 -8.27
CA LEU A 186 13.89 6.36 -9.66
C LEU A 186 13.49 7.53 -10.58
N LEU A 187 14.42 7.94 -11.45
CA LEU A 187 14.21 8.97 -12.46
C LEU A 187 13.92 8.40 -13.84
N SER A 188 13.42 9.24 -14.76
CA SER A 188 13.10 8.82 -16.13
C SER A 188 14.29 8.37 -16.96
N ASP A 189 15.51 8.77 -16.64
CA ASP A 189 16.73 8.32 -17.33
C ASP A 189 17.31 7.01 -16.74
N GLY A 190 16.60 6.42 -15.78
CA GLY A 190 17.04 5.23 -15.05
C GLY A 190 18.05 5.51 -13.94
N SER A 191 18.49 6.77 -13.77
CA SER A 191 19.28 7.18 -12.62
C SER A 191 18.39 7.36 -11.37
N LYS A 192 19.00 7.79 -10.27
CA LYS A 192 18.31 7.95 -8.99
C LYS A 192 18.63 9.26 -8.32
N VAL A 193 17.66 9.75 -7.57
CA VAL A 193 17.79 10.93 -6.73
C VAL A 193 17.50 10.57 -5.28
N GLU A 194 18.33 11.07 -4.37
CA GLU A 194 18.16 10.85 -2.94
C GLU A 194 17.18 11.89 -2.36
N ILE A 195 16.29 11.46 -1.46
CA ILE A 195 15.42 12.38 -0.71
C ILE A 195 16.25 13.18 0.29
N ASP A 196 16.25 14.51 0.12
CA ASP A 196 16.97 15.45 0.97
C ASP A 196 16.27 15.63 2.31
N SER A 197 14.95 15.86 2.29
CA SER A 197 14.12 16.05 3.49
C SER A 197 12.63 15.83 3.18
N LEU A 198 11.84 15.65 4.24
CA LEU A 198 10.39 15.46 4.19
C LEU A 198 9.69 16.42 5.15
N ARG A 199 8.55 16.99 4.75
CA ARG A 199 7.72 17.83 5.62
C ARG A 199 6.24 17.50 5.46
N ILE A 200 5.50 17.53 6.55
CA ILE A 200 4.03 17.44 6.55
C ILE A 200 3.45 18.82 6.86
N GLU A 201 2.51 19.27 6.05
CA GLU A 201 1.75 20.51 6.23
C GLU A 201 0.26 20.17 6.38
N HIS A 202 -0.41 20.83 7.34
CA HIS A 202 -1.86 20.80 7.47
C HIS A 202 -2.41 22.19 7.22
N VAL A 203 -3.39 22.30 6.33
CA VAL A 203 -4.06 23.55 5.98
C VAL A 203 -5.48 23.58 6.54
N GLU A 204 -5.93 24.75 6.98
CA GLU A 204 -7.27 24.91 7.56
C GLU A 204 -8.38 24.69 6.53
N ILE A 205 -8.19 25.20 5.31
CA ILE A 205 -9.17 25.12 4.22
C ILE A 205 -8.72 24.03 3.23
N PRO A 206 -9.59 23.07 2.89
CA PRO A 206 -9.25 22.04 1.91
C PRO A 206 -8.86 22.65 0.54
N GLU A 207 -7.65 22.36 0.08
CA GLU A 207 -7.09 22.79 -1.20
C GLU A 207 -7.36 21.76 -2.30
N THR A 208 -7.48 22.21 -3.54
CA THR A 208 -7.72 21.33 -4.70
C THR A 208 -6.50 20.46 -4.99
N THR A 209 -6.73 19.19 -5.25
CA THR A 209 -5.71 18.22 -5.65
C THR A 209 -5.91 17.76 -7.10
N TYR A 210 -4.83 17.35 -7.74
CA TYR A 210 -4.79 17.00 -9.16
C TYR A 210 -4.21 15.60 -9.36
N ASN A 211 -4.86 14.78 -10.19
CA ASN A 211 -4.36 13.50 -10.67
C ASN A 211 -4.99 13.19 -12.04
N PHE A 212 -4.48 12.20 -12.76
CA PHE A 212 -5.02 11.73 -14.02
C PHE A 212 -4.74 10.24 -14.25
N GLU A 213 -5.51 9.63 -15.15
CA GLU A 213 -5.34 8.25 -15.60
C GLU A 213 -4.58 8.24 -16.92
N VAL A 214 -3.56 7.41 -17.00
CA VAL A 214 -2.74 7.19 -18.20
C VAL A 214 -3.21 5.91 -18.87
N LYS A 215 -3.25 5.90 -20.21
CA LYS A 215 -3.67 4.75 -21.00
C LYS A 215 -2.66 3.62 -20.90
N ASP A 216 -3.17 2.40 -20.70
CA ASP A 216 -2.43 1.13 -20.59
C ASP A 216 -1.48 1.04 -19.38
N PHE A 217 -0.73 2.11 -19.11
CA PHE A 217 0.23 2.20 -18.02
C PHE A 217 -0.37 3.00 -16.89
N HIS A 218 0.05 2.68 -15.66
CA HIS A 218 -0.47 3.32 -14.47
C HIS A 218 0.56 4.22 -13.79
N THR A 219 1.54 4.71 -14.53
CA THR A 219 2.63 5.53 -14.00
C THR A 219 2.84 6.78 -14.84
N TYR A 220 3.53 7.77 -14.27
CA TYR A 220 4.01 8.95 -14.97
C TYR A 220 5.19 9.58 -14.22
N TYR A 221 5.78 10.61 -14.81
CA TYR A 221 6.93 11.31 -14.25
C TYR A 221 6.58 12.74 -13.86
N VAL A 222 7.06 13.15 -12.68
CA VAL A 222 6.82 14.50 -12.13
C VAL A 222 8.11 15.23 -11.79
N SER A 223 8.01 16.55 -11.61
CA SER A 223 9.11 17.46 -11.28
C SER A 223 10.09 17.69 -12.44
N HIS A 224 11.06 18.60 -12.28
CA HIS A 224 12.09 18.82 -13.31
C HIS A 224 13.06 17.64 -13.41
N SER A 225 13.29 16.95 -12.28
CA SER A 225 14.10 15.74 -12.22
C SER A 225 13.40 14.50 -12.80
N ASN A 226 12.12 14.58 -13.21
CA ASN A 226 11.33 13.47 -13.75
C ASN A 226 11.34 12.23 -12.82
N VAL A 227 10.82 12.39 -11.62
CA VAL A 227 10.65 11.33 -10.62
C VAL A 227 9.49 10.41 -11.00
N LEU A 228 9.71 9.08 -10.96
CA LEU A 228 8.68 8.08 -11.26
C LEU A 228 7.65 7.95 -10.14
N VAL A 229 6.38 8.13 -10.50
CA VAL A 229 5.23 8.00 -9.61
C VAL A 229 4.13 7.15 -10.23
N HIS A 230 3.23 6.61 -9.41
CA HIS A 230 2.15 5.75 -9.87
C HIS A 230 0.78 6.41 -9.67
N ASN A 231 -0.05 6.37 -10.71
CA ASN A 231 -1.36 6.96 -10.77
C ASN A 231 -2.46 6.20 -10.00
N LYS A 232 -2.13 5.18 -9.18
CA LYS A 232 -3.02 4.08 -8.73
C LYS A 232 -4.41 4.52 -8.30
N CYS A 233 -5.30 4.76 -9.25
CA CYS A 233 -6.64 5.25 -8.98
C CYS A 233 -7.46 4.08 -8.45
N GLY A 234 -7.82 4.14 -7.17
CA GLY A 234 -8.90 3.28 -6.67
C GLY A 234 -10.12 3.52 -7.55
N VAL A 235 -10.72 2.44 -8.05
CA VAL A 235 -12.02 2.52 -8.71
C VAL A 235 -12.99 3.14 -7.71
N TYR A 236 -13.21 4.46 -7.81
CA TYR A 236 -14.29 5.10 -7.08
C TYR A 236 -15.58 4.54 -7.69
N LEU A 237 -16.11 3.51 -7.05
CA LEU A 237 -17.45 2.97 -7.24
C LEU A 237 -18.46 4.08 -6.88
N TYR A 238 -18.60 5.09 -7.74
CA TYR A 238 -19.63 6.11 -7.63
C TYR A 238 -20.16 6.55 -8.99
N ARG A 239 -20.32 5.60 -9.91
CA ARG A 239 -21.07 5.79 -11.15
C ARG A 239 -21.75 4.48 -11.49
N ASP A 240 -22.97 4.31 -10.97
CA ASP A 240 -24.02 3.50 -11.59
C ASP A 240 -25.42 3.71 -10.97
N ILE A 241 -25.61 4.54 -9.94
CA ILE A 241 -26.94 4.75 -9.33
C ILE A 241 -27.69 6.00 -9.85
N ILE A 242 -27.06 6.92 -10.59
CA ILE A 242 -27.76 8.09 -11.15
C ILE A 242 -27.50 8.25 -12.64
N LYS A 243 -27.86 7.24 -13.43
CA LYS A 243 -28.37 7.42 -14.80
C LYS A 243 -29.26 6.25 -15.16
N LYS A 244 -30.56 6.37 -14.88
CA LYS A 244 -31.59 5.81 -15.75
C LYS A 244 -32.60 6.93 -16.09
N PRO A 245 -33.12 6.91 -17.32
CA PRO A 245 -33.73 8.05 -18.00
C PRO A 245 -35.03 8.54 -17.36
#